data_AF-A0A259PGT8-F1
#
_entry.id   AF-A0A259PGT8-F1
#
_cell.length_a   1.000
_cell.length_b   1.000
_cell.length_c   1.000
_cell.angle_alpha   90.00
_cell.angle_beta   90.00
_cell.angle_gamma   90.00
#
_symmetry.space_group_name_H-M   'P 1'
#
loop_
_entity.id
_entity.type
_entity.pdbx_description
1 polymer ?
#
loop_
_entity_poly.entity_id
_entity_poly.type
_entity_poly.pdbx_seq_one_letter_code
_entity_poly.pdbx_strand_id
1 'polypeptide(L)'
;MSEDVPAVPEVSQRVRALHARMTLEEKLAQLVGYWLDQNGTVAPMQSEMAAGQKDSGRLGEITEHGLGHYTRVYGTRPVDPAERAAWLWAEQRRLKRETRLGIPALVHEECLTGLAA
;
A
#
# COMPACT_ATOMS: atom_id res chain seq x y z
N MET A 1 21.22 20.19 26.73
CA MET A 1 21.81 19.98 25.41
C MET A 1 20.68 19.57 24.49
N SER A 2 20.22 20.48 23.63
CA SER A 2 19.18 20.17 22.66
C SER A 2 19.81 19.26 21.61
N GLU A 3 19.39 18.00 21.55
CA GLU A 3 19.71 17.17 20.38
C GLU A 3 19.02 17.82 19.19
N ASP A 4 19.82 18.38 18.28
CA ASP A 4 19.34 18.88 17.00
C ASP A 4 18.70 17.71 16.26
N VAL A 5 17.38 17.66 16.25
CA VAL A 5 16.65 16.72 15.41
C VAL A 5 16.92 17.15 13.97
N PRO A 6 17.58 16.31 13.16
CA PRO A 6 17.93 16.70 11.81
C PRO A 6 16.68 16.99 11.00
N ALA A 7 16.72 18.07 10.21
CA ALA A 7 15.59 18.52 9.39
C ALA A 7 15.14 17.46 8.35
N VAL A 8 16.01 16.49 8.05
CA VAL A 8 15.71 15.34 7.20
C VAL A 8 16.17 14.04 7.87
N PRO A 9 15.42 12.94 7.73
CA PRO A 9 15.81 11.67 8.32
C PRO A 9 17.12 11.17 7.72
N GLU A 10 18.00 10.64 8.57
CA GLU A 10 19.14 9.88 8.10
C GLU A 10 18.64 8.54 7.53
N VAL A 11 18.76 8.39 6.22
CA VAL A 11 18.38 7.16 5.52
C VAL A 11 19.61 6.35 5.10
N SER A 12 19.49 5.03 5.20
CA SER A 12 20.54 4.10 4.82
C SER A 12 20.98 4.28 3.36
N GLN A 13 22.23 3.91 3.06
CA GLN A 13 22.74 3.92 1.67
C GLN A 13 21.87 3.10 0.72
N ARG A 14 21.26 1.99 1.20
CA ARG A 14 20.34 1.16 0.41
C ARG A 14 19.11 1.94 -0.04
N VAL A 15 18.52 2.74 0.85
CA VAL A 15 17.37 3.60 0.53
C VAL A 15 17.77 4.68 -0.46
N ARG A 16 18.92 5.35 -0.24
CA ARG A 16 19.42 6.38 -1.17
C ARG A 16 19.65 5.82 -2.58
N ALA A 17 20.31 4.67 -2.67
CA ALA A 17 20.59 4.01 -3.94
C ALA A 17 19.31 3.53 -4.66
N LEU A 18 18.34 3.01 -3.91
CA LEU A 18 17.05 2.60 -4.48
C LEU A 18 16.24 3.80 -4.99
N HIS A 19 16.10 4.86 -4.19
CA HIS A 19 15.37 6.07 -4.55
C HIS A 19 15.98 6.79 -5.76
N ALA A 20 17.31 6.79 -5.88
CA ALA A 20 18.00 7.37 -7.03
C ALA A 20 17.71 6.62 -8.35
N ARG A 21 17.32 5.34 -8.28
CA ARG A 21 16.97 4.52 -9.45
C ARG A 21 15.50 4.63 -9.85
N MET A 22 14.65 5.26 -9.03
CA MET A 22 13.21 5.34 -9.27
C MET A 22 12.85 6.42 -10.31
N THR A 23 11.86 6.12 -11.15
CA THR A 23 11.16 7.16 -11.94
C THR A 23 10.27 8.00 -11.06
N LEU A 24 9.66 9.06 -11.61
CA LEU A 24 8.70 9.86 -10.85
C LEU A 24 7.45 9.04 -10.49
N GLU A 25 6.96 8.24 -11.43
CA GLU A 25 5.77 7.40 -11.29
C GLU A 25 5.96 6.35 -10.20
N GLU A 26 7.14 5.71 -10.14
CA GLU A 26 7.45 4.77 -9.07
C GLU A 26 7.55 5.45 -7.70
N LYS A 27 8.09 6.68 -7.63
CA LYS A 27 8.09 7.46 -6.38
C LYS A 27 6.67 7.81 -5.94
N LEU A 28 5.82 8.24 -6.87
CA LEU A 28 4.42 8.52 -6.61
C LEU A 28 3.69 7.26 -6.14
N ALA A 29 3.93 6.12 -6.77
CA ALA A 29 3.34 4.85 -6.39
C ALA A 29 3.67 4.46 -4.95
N GLN A 30 4.87 4.78 -4.44
CA GLN A 30 5.25 4.52 -3.04
C GLN A 30 4.49 5.38 -2.02
N LEU A 31 3.85 6.47 -2.44
CA LEU A 31 3.09 7.37 -1.56
C LEU A 31 1.59 7.03 -1.51
N VAL A 32 1.14 6.09 -2.35
CA VAL A 32 -0.27 5.73 -2.49
C VAL A 32 -0.59 4.47 -1.68
N GLY A 33 -1.74 4.51 -1.01
CA GLY A 33 -2.38 3.35 -0.43
C GLY A 33 -3.59 2.91 -1.26
N TYR A 34 -3.68 1.62 -1.54
CA TYR A 34 -4.80 1.02 -2.25
C TYR A 34 -5.65 0.18 -1.32
N TRP A 35 -6.96 0.41 -1.37
CA TRP A 35 -7.96 -0.32 -0.61
C TRP A 35 -8.65 -1.33 -1.51
N LEU A 36 -8.48 -2.62 -1.22
CA LEU A 36 -8.93 -3.73 -2.08
C LEU A 36 -10.45 -3.91 -2.11
N ASP A 37 -11.14 -3.57 -1.02
CA ASP A 37 -12.59 -3.70 -0.91
C ASP A 37 -13.18 -2.37 -0.44
N GLN A 38 -13.46 -1.49 -1.40
CA GLN A 38 -14.09 -0.19 -1.15
C GLN A 38 -15.61 -0.30 -0.95
N ASN A 39 -16.19 -1.51 -0.94
CA ASN A 39 -17.64 -1.68 -0.93
C ASN A 39 -18.22 -1.44 0.47
N GLY A 40 -18.43 -0.19 0.86
CA GLY A 40 -19.17 0.15 2.08
C GLY A 40 -18.77 1.50 2.65
N THR A 41 -19.72 2.23 3.21
CA THR A 41 -19.49 3.53 3.84
C THR A 41 -18.91 3.30 5.24
N VAL A 42 -17.59 3.30 5.36
CA VAL A 42 -16.85 3.12 6.61
C VAL A 42 -16.18 4.42 7.09
N ALA A 43 -16.25 5.50 6.32
CA ALA A 43 -15.89 6.84 6.75
C ALA A 43 -16.94 7.89 6.31
N PRO A 44 -17.18 8.95 7.12
CA PRO A 44 -17.94 10.12 6.68
C PRO A 44 -17.31 10.67 5.39
N MET A 45 -18.13 11.02 4.40
CA MET A 45 -17.70 11.50 3.07
C MET A 45 -16.93 10.48 2.21
N GLN A 46 -16.82 9.20 2.57
CA GLN A 46 -16.19 8.19 1.71
C GLN A 46 -16.83 8.13 0.32
N SER A 47 -18.16 8.24 0.25
CA SER A 47 -18.88 8.28 -1.01
C SER A 47 -18.57 9.54 -1.83
N GLU A 48 -18.19 10.66 -1.21
CA GLU A 48 -17.76 11.87 -1.93
C GLU A 48 -16.30 11.77 -2.39
N MET A 49 -15.42 11.13 -1.61
CA MET A 49 -14.04 10.84 -2.01
C MET A 49 -13.96 9.75 -3.10
N ALA A 50 -14.93 8.83 -3.11
CA ALA A 50 -15.11 7.81 -4.14
C ALA A 50 -15.95 8.30 -5.33
N ALA A 51 -16.72 9.38 -5.19
CA ALA A 51 -17.48 10.00 -6.28
C ALA A 51 -16.51 10.65 -7.28
N GLY A 52 -16.05 9.85 -8.24
CA GLY A 52 -15.04 10.23 -9.23
C GLY A 52 -13.97 9.18 -9.43
N GLN A 53 -13.85 8.21 -8.51
CA GLN A 53 -13.07 7.01 -8.74
C GLN A 53 -13.89 6.08 -9.63
N LYS A 54 -13.51 6.01 -10.92
CA LYS A 54 -13.97 4.95 -11.81
C LYS A 54 -13.63 3.62 -11.17
N ASP A 55 -14.47 2.61 -11.45
CA ASP A 55 -14.23 1.19 -11.17
C ASP A 55 -12.73 0.95 -11.18
N SER A 56 -12.18 0.58 -10.02
CA SER A 56 -10.74 0.46 -9.84
C SER A 56 -10.18 -0.31 -11.03
N GLY A 57 -9.38 0.36 -11.87
CA GLY A 57 -8.68 -0.29 -12.97
C GLY A 57 -8.05 -1.58 -12.43
N ARG A 58 -8.06 -2.64 -13.25
CA ARG A 58 -7.62 -4.00 -12.84
C ARG A 58 -6.38 -3.84 -11.97
N LEU A 59 -6.33 -4.44 -10.77
CA LEU A 59 -5.24 -4.26 -9.79
C LEU A 59 -3.82 -4.19 -10.39
N GLY A 60 -3.56 -4.91 -11.48
CA GLY A 60 -2.34 -4.80 -12.28
C GLY A 60 -2.01 -3.40 -12.83
N GLU A 61 -2.99 -2.62 -13.31
CA GLU A 61 -2.82 -1.24 -13.80
C GLU A 61 -2.41 -0.30 -12.67
N ILE A 62 -3.11 -0.36 -11.53
CA ILE A 62 -2.82 0.47 -10.34
C ILE A 62 -1.42 0.20 -9.79
N THR A 63 -0.94 -1.02 -9.98
CA THR A 63 0.34 -1.50 -9.45
C THR A 63 1.43 -1.60 -10.51
N GLU A 64 1.23 -1.05 -11.71
CA GLU A 64 2.17 -1.14 -12.83
C GLU A 64 3.58 -0.63 -12.43
N HIS A 65 3.62 0.46 -11.67
CA HIS A 65 4.84 1.07 -11.16
C HIS A 65 5.16 0.67 -9.71
N GLY A 66 4.48 -0.36 -9.20
CA GLY A 66 4.47 -0.75 -7.79
C GLY A 66 3.37 -0.07 -6.99
N LEU A 67 3.41 -0.25 -5.67
CA LEU A 67 2.44 0.31 -4.74
C LEU A 67 3.12 0.47 -3.37
N GLY A 68 2.87 1.58 -2.70
CA GLY A 68 3.37 1.82 -1.36
C GLY A 68 2.66 0.97 -0.33
N HIS A 69 1.33 1.01 -0.32
CA HIS A 69 0.53 0.37 0.73
C HIS A 69 -0.67 -0.41 0.18
N TYR A 70 -0.84 -1.65 0.65
CA TYR A 70 -2.15 -2.29 0.71
C TYR A 70 -2.79 -1.96 2.04
N THR A 71 -3.99 -1.40 2.00
CA THR A 71 -4.71 -0.97 3.19
C THR A 71 -5.95 -1.82 3.38
N ARG A 72 -6.18 -2.26 4.63
CA ARG A 72 -7.32 -3.08 5.03
C ARG A 72 -7.49 -4.32 4.16
N VAL A 73 -6.38 -5.05 4.01
CA VAL A 73 -6.36 -6.37 3.37
C VAL A 73 -7.28 -7.32 4.14
N TYR A 74 -7.24 -7.33 5.46
CA TYR A 74 -8.06 -8.23 6.28
C TYR A 74 -9.42 -7.64 6.69
N GLY A 75 -9.56 -6.32 6.80
CA GLY A 75 -10.71 -5.79 7.53
C GLY A 75 -11.46 -4.61 6.92
N THR A 76 -12.44 -4.88 6.06
CA THR A 76 -13.71 -4.11 5.94
C THR A 76 -14.95 -4.97 6.16
N ARG A 77 -14.79 -6.30 6.03
CA ARG A 77 -15.74 -7.37 6.36
C ARG A 77 -14.95 -8.60 6.81
N PRO A 78 -15.57 -9.56 7.52
CA PRO A 78 -14.94 -10.84 7.82
C PRO A 78 -14.47 -11.56 6.55
N VAL A 79 -13.24 -12.09 6.58
CA VAL A 79 -12.63 -12.93 5.54
C VAL A 79 -11.97 -14.13 6.19
N ASP A 80 -11.77 -15.24 5.47
CA ASP A 80 -10.98 -16.35 6.00
C ASP A 80 -9.49 -15.93 6.10
N PRO A 81 -8.85 -16.01 7.29
CA PRO A 81 -7.48 -15.55 7.47
C PRO A 81 -6.46 -16.30 6.62
N ALA A 82 -6.62 -17.61 6.46
CA ALA A 82 -5.66 -18.45 5.76
C ALA A 82 -5.74 -18.19 4.25
N GLU A 83 -6.96 -18.10 3.72
CA GLU A 83 -7.20 -17.73 2.33
C GLU A 83 -6.65 -16.33 2.04
N ARG A 84 -6.91 -15.36 2.93
CA ARG A 84 -6.47 -13.98 2.72
C ARG A 84 -4.96 -13.84 2.81
N ALA A 85 -4.31 -14.55 3.72
CA ALA A 85 -2.86 -14.61 3.80
C ALA A 85 -2.24 -15.24 2.54
N ALA A 86 -2.85 -16.31 2.00
CA ALA A 86 -2.39 -16.94 0.77
C ALA A 86 -2.47 -16.00 -0.44
N TRP A 87 -3.58 -15.26 -0.57
CA TRP A 87 -3.73 -14.23 -1.59
C TRP A 87 -2.66 -13.13 -1.45
N LEU A 88 -2.49 -12.59 -0.24
CA LEU A 88 -1.52 -11.52 0.03
C LEU A 88 -0.09 -11.95 -0.30
N TRP A 89 0.26 -13.20 0.02
CA TRP A 89 1.56 -13.76 -0.31
C TRP A 89 1.79 -13.87 -1.82
N ALA A 90 0.78 -14.32 -2.57
CA ALA A 90 0.83 -14.37 -4.02
C ALA A 90 0.99 -12.97 -4.62
N GLU A 91 0.26 -12.00 -4.10
CA GLU A 91 0.26 -10.62 -4.58
C GLU A 91 1.61 -9.91 -4.31
N GLN A 92 2.19 -10.10 -3.12
CA GLN A 92 3.54 -9.59 -2.81
C GLN A 92 4.59 -10.19 -3.74
N ARG A 93 4.50 -11.50 -4.04
CA ARG A 93 5.39 -12.14 -5.02
C ARG A 93 5.21 -11.60 -6.42
N ARG A 94 3.96 -11.29 -6.80
CA ARG A 94 3.63 -10.66 -8.08
C ARG A 94 4.28 -9.29 -8.19
N LEU A 95 4.09 -8.40 -7.21
CA LEU A 95 4.74 -7.07 -7.18
C LEU A 95 6.26 -7.18 -7.31
N LYS A 96 6.87 -8.09 -6.55
CA LYS A 96 8.32 -8.31 -6.62
C LYS A 96 8.81 -8.82 -7.98
N ARG A 97 7.99 -9.59 -8.70
CA ARG A 97 8.33 -10.19 -10.00
C ARG A 97 8.05 -9.25 -11.17
N GLU A 98 6.95 -8.51 -11.11
CA GLU A 98 6.38 -7.79 -12.26
C GLU A 98 6.70 -6.29 -12.25
N THR A 99 7.16 -5.74 -11.12
CA THR A 99 7.61 -4.34 -11.05
C THR A 99 9.13 -4.25 -11.21
N ARG A 100 9.59 -3.18 -11.87
CA ARG A 100 11.00 -3.02 -12.27
C ARG A 100 12.00 -3.07 -11.11
N LEU A 101 11.64 -2.50 -9.95
CA LEU A 101 12.51 -2.47 -8.75
C LEU A 101 12.14 -3.53 -7.70
N GLY A 102 11.05 -4.27 -7.92
CA GLY A 102 10.65 -5.39 -7.07
C GLY A 102 10.37 -5.01 -5.61
N ILE A 103 9.81 -3.84 -5.37
CA ILE A 103 9.52 -3.33 -4.02
C ILE A 103 8.17 -3.90 -3.56
N PRO A 104 8.12 -4.65 -2.45
CA PRO A 104 6.85 -5.12 -1.89
C PRO A 104 6.08 -3.95 -1.27
N ALA A 105 4.75 -4.06 -1.25
CA ALA A 105 3.91 -3.07 -0.59
C ALA A 105 3.90 -3.27 0.94
N LEU A 106 3.78 -2.19 1.70
CA LEU A 106 3.46 -2.26 3.12
C LEU A 106 2.00 -2.72 3.30
N VAL A 107 1.76 -3.55 4.31
CA VAL A 107 0.41 -4.01 4.65
C VAL A 107 -0.05 -3.25 5.87
N HIS A 108 -1.05 -2.39 5.68
CA HIS A 108 -1.58 -1.51 6.70
C HIS A 108 -2.96 -2.01 7.14
N GLU A 109 -3.08 -2.41 8.40
CA GLU A 109 -4.32 -2.83 9.04
C GLU A 109 -4.69 -1.91 10.20
N GLU A 110 -5.99 -1.87 10.51
CA GLU A 110 -6.52 -1.26 11.73
C GLU A 110 -6.57 -2.34 12.82
N CYS A 111 -5.78 -2.16 13.88
CA CYS A 111 -5.65 -3.14 14.96
C CYS A 111 -6.00 -2.56 16.34
N LEU A 112 -6.73 -1.43 16.41
CA LEU A 112 -7.05 -0.74 17.66
C LEU A 112 -7.73 -1.66 18.68
N THR A 113 -8.60 -2.56 18.21
CA THR A 113 -9.34 -3.54 19.03
C THR A 113 -9.04 -4.98 18.63
N GLY A 114 -7.84 -5.24 18.11
CA GLY A 114 -7.49 -6.51 17.49
C GLY A 114 -7.68 -6.48 15.96
N LEU A 115 -7.06 -7.46 15.31
CA LEU A 115 -7.15 -7.61 13.85
C LEU A 115 -8.52 -8.19 13.48
N ALA A 116 -9.19 -7.58 12.51
CA ALA A 116 -10.39 -8.16 11.89
C ALA A 116 -9.98 -9.25 10.90
N ALA A 117 -9.71 -10.46 11.41
CA ALA A 117 -9.41 -11.65 10.64
C ALA A 117 -10.00 -12.86 11.35
#